data_AF-A0AA39IL00-F1
#
_entry.id   AF-A0AA39IL00-F1
#
_cell.length_a   1.000
_cell.length_b   1.000
_cell.length_c   1.000
_cell.angle_alpha   90.00
_cell.angle_beta   90.00
_cell.angle_gamma   90.00
#
_symmetry.space_group_name_H-M   'P 1'
#
loop_
_entity.id
_entity.type
_entity.pdbx_description
1 polymer ?
#
loop_
_entity_poly.entity_id
_entity_poly.type
_entity_poly.pdbx_seq_one_letter_code
_entity_poly.pdbx_strand_id
1 'polypeptide(L)'
;MVEESINEGCSLSCYISGRPGTGKTATVKLVTESLQREGKVDLCYINCAPVKTTNDLYKAIAARGMNRPSVIVRMLSTEVHKFFTSLKKHIVIVLDEVDHLCSRKQEVLYTAFRWPCDFKNIILLGIANSLDLTERLLPKLKLSSSPVSFIFPPYSTDNLVDILKKKLENEENVDPRSIELCAKKVALQTGDVRQAISIAEQMLTVMREVSVANTEVPETPKHSACKAVLSVMSSVQDSPLKRSNIPQHPKLILATMLGLMRDTKRSYVLRDRLFAAYRDGCSACQIPNSLDRTELAGALQMLEAQGIVRFDSANKVSLQERRAATRTKLGTDHCVQQIYDLNFCSISKLRMRPLTDEETEMVFKKLAHYIGENVRLLIERDDGTYCFRLHKERIYYCREDLLKKAALIAREPLLSFGTCLGKFTHSKKFHLHITALDYLAPYAKWRVWLKPNAEQQFLYGNNVLKSGVGRMTEGTESHQGVVVYSMSDMPLGFGVTAKSTTDCRRADPTAIVVLHQCDLGEYLRSEQTLT
;
A
#
# COMPACT_ATOMS: atom_id res chain seq x y z
N MET A 1 -20.28 45.27 0.33
CA MET A 1 -20.99 43.99 0.07
C MET A 1 -21.96 43.60 1.19
N VAL A 2 -21.50 43.13 2.36
CA VAL A 2 -22.42 42.68 3.42
C VAL A 2 -23.28 43.85 3.95
N GLU A 3 -22.65 44.99 4.23
CA GLU A 3 -23.37 46.22 4.64
C GLU A 3 -24.35 46.74 3.57
N GLU A 4 -23.94 46.75 2.30
CA GLU A 4 -24.81 47.12 1.17
C GLU A 4 -26.01 46.17 1.07
N SER A 5 -25.81 44.86 1.21
CA SER A 5 -26.91 43.88 1.17
C SER A 5 -27.89 44.05 2.34
N ILE A 6 -27.38 44.43 3.52
CA ILE A 6 -28.22 44.75 4.69
C ILE A 6 -29.02 46.03 4.45
N ASN A 7 -28.41 47.06 3.85
CA ASN A 7 -29.07 48.33 3.56
C ASN A 7 -30.13 48.21 2.45
N GLU A 8 -29.88 47.35 1.46
CA GLU A 8 -30.80 47.07 0.34
C GLU A 8 -31.90 46.05 0.70
N GLY A 9 -31.78 45.36 1.84
CA GLY A 9 -32.75 44.34 2.27
C GLY A 9 -32.68 43.04 1.46
N CYS A 10 -31.52 42.72 0.88
CA CYS A 10 -31.30 41.58 0.00
C CYS A 10 -30.66 40.39 0.73
N SER A 11 -30.97 39.17 0.29
CA SER A 11 -30.27 37.97 0.73
C SER A 11 -28.95 37.83 -0.02
N LEU A 12 -27.93 37.34 0.67
CA LEU A 12 -26.59 37.17 0.10
C LEU A 12 -26.04 35.80 0.46
N SER A 13 -25.54 35.07 -0.53
CA SER A 13 -24.73 33.87 -0.30
C SER A 13 -23.31 34.15 -0.75
N CYS A 14 -22.36 34.07 0.17
CA CYS A 14 -20.94 34.29 -0.10
C CYS A 14 -20.15 33.04 0.27
N TYR A 15 -19.25 32.65 -0.63
CA TYR A 15 -18.33 31.55 -0.45
C TYR A 15 -16.91 32.09 -0.37
N ILE A 16 -16.32 31.98 0.81
CA ILE A 16 -14.98 32.47 1.13
C ILE A 16 -14.02 31.29 1.09
N SER A 17 -13.05 31.33 0.19
CA SER A 17 -12.06 30.28 -0.01
C SER A 17 -10.64 30.80 0.12
N GLY A 18 -9.70 29.91 0.41
CA GLY A 18 -8.27 30.24 0.46
C GLY A 18 -7.49 29.21 1.25
N ARG A 19 -6.16 29.25 1.18
CA ARG A 19 -5.31 28.31 1.94
C ARG A 19 -5.50 28.47 3.46
N PRO A 20 -5.20 27.43 4.27
CA PRO A 20 -5.18 27.60 5.72
C PRO A 20 -4.19 28.71 6.11
N GLY A 21 -4.54 29.47 7.15
CA GLY A 21 -3.65 30.51 7.66
C GLY A 21 -3.64 31.84 6.90
N THR A 22 -4.57 32.08 5.97
CA THR A 22 -4.72 33.37 5.24
C THR A 22 -5.62 34.39 5.94
N GLY A 23 -6.05 34.12 7.19
CA GLY A 23 -6.84 35.07 7.99
C GLY A 23 -8.36 35.08 7.76
N LYS A 24 -8.91 34.20 6.90
CA LYS A 24 -10.36 34.13 6.57
C LYS A 24 -11.29 34.26 7.79
N THR A 25 -11.15 33.34 8.76
CA THR A 25 -11.97 33.31 9.98
C THR A 25 -11.79 34.58 10.82
N ALA A 26 -10.58 35.13 10.89
CA ALA A 26 -10.31 36.34 11.67
C ALA A 26 -11.00 37.56 11.05
N THR A 27 -10.91 37.73 9.73
CA THR A 27 -11.58 38.82 9.01
C THR A 27 -13.11 38.71 9.14
N VAL A 28 -13.68 37.52 8.94
CA VAL A 28 -15.14 37.33 9.06
C VAL A 28 -15.61 37.64 10.47
N LYS A 29 -14.91 37.16 11.51
CA LYS A 29 -15.26 37.46 12.90
C LYS A 29 -15.27 38.95 13.19
N LEU A 30 -14.21 39.67 12.81
CA LEU A 30 -14.11 41.13 13.02
C LEU A 30 -15.25 41.90 12.34
N VAL A 31 -15.61 41.51 11.10
CA VAL A 31 -16.74 42.12 10.37
C VAL A 31 -18.06 41.81 11.07
N THR A 32 -18.29 40.55 11.45
CA THR A 32 -19.54 40.14 12.11
C THR A 32 -19.71 40.76 13.49
N GLU A 33 -18.64 40.90 14.27
CA GLU A 33 -18.65 41.55 15.57
C GLU A 33 -18.94 43.06 15.44
N SER A 34 -18.46 43.68 14.37
CA SER A 34 -18.75 45.09 14.08
C SER A 34 -20.22 45.30 13.72
N LEU A 35 -20.78 44.44 12.87
CA LEU A 35 -22.20 44.45 12.51
C LEU A 35 -23.13 44.14 13.69
N GLN A 36 -22.70 43.25 14.58
CA GLN A 36 -23.43 42.94 15.80
C GLN A 36 -23.42 44.10 16.80
N ARG A 37 -22.29 44.82 16.94
CA ARG A 37 -22.19 46.05 17.75
C ARG A 37 -23.12 47.15 17.27
N GLU A 38 -23.36 47.24 15.97
CA GLU A 38 -24.34 48.18 15.40
C GLU A 38 -25.81 47.75 15.63
N GLY A 39 -26.07 46.53 16.14
CA GLY A 39 -27.41 46.06 16.51
C GLY A 39 -28.36 45.79 15.34
N LYS A 40 -27.86 45.85 14.10
CA LYS A 40 -28.63 45.71 12.86
C LYS A 40 -28.95 44.26 12.50
N VAL A 41 -28.18 43.29 13.02
CA VAL A 41 -28.17 41.90 12.53
C VAL A 41 -28.04 40.91 13.68
N ASP A 42 -28.75 39.78 13.59
CA ASP A 42 -28.54 38.62 14.46
C ASP A 42 -27.41 37.73 13.90
N LEU A 43 -26.42 37.38 14.72
CA LEU A 43 -25.27 36.58 14.30
C LEU A 43 -25.40 35.13 14.74
N CYS A 44 -25.28 34.20 13.79
CA CYS A 44 -25.18 32.77 14.03
C CYS A 44 -23.84 32.24 13.50
N TYR A 45 -22.86 32.04 14.38
CA TYR A 45 -21.57 31.45 14.02
C TYR A 45 -21.55 29.94 14.32
N ILE A 46 -21.25 29.13 13.30
CA ILE A 46 -21.23 27.66 13.39
C ILE A 46 -19.90 27.16 12.83
N ASN A 47 -19.10 26.53 13.69
CA ASN A 47 -18.00 25.68 13.25
C ASN A 47 -18.57 24.33 12.78
N CYS A 48 -18.29 23.95 11.54
CA CYS A 48 -18.80 22.72 10.93
C CYS A 48 -17.93 21.48 11.19
N ALA A 49 -16.76 21.59 11.81
CA ALA A 49 -15.92 20.43 12.18
C ALA A 49 -16.66 19.33 12.97
N PRO A 50 -17.48 19.63 14.00
CA PRO A 50 -18.23 18.59 14.73
C PRO A 50 -19.51 18.15 14.01
N VAL A 51 -19.93 18.85 12.95
CA VAL A 51 -21.22 18.63 12.30
C VAL A 51 -21.06 17.65 11.15
N LYS A 52 -21.71 16.48 11.22
CA LYS A 52 -21.64 15.45 10.16
C LYS A 52 -22.98 15.22 9.45
N THR A 53 -24.09 15.48 10.12
CA THR A 53 -25.43 15.25 9.57
C THR A 53 -26.24 16.55 9.44
N THR A 54 -27.28 16.54 8.60
CA THR A 54 -28.24 17.65 8.46
C THR A 54 -28.87 18.00 9.80
N ASN A 55 -29.24 16.99 10.59
CA ASN A 55 -29.85 17.17 11.90
C ASN A 55 -28.91 17.87 12.88
N ASP A 56 -27.61 17.59 12.84
CA ASP A 56 -26.64 18.25 13.71
C ASP A 56 -26.45 19.73 13.34
N LEU A 57 -26.54 20.06 12.04
CA LEU A 57 -26.53 21.46 11.58
C LEU A 57 -27.76 22.21 12.08
N TYR A 58 -28.96 21.63 11.92
CA TYR A 58 -30.20 22.23 12.43
C TYR A 58 -30.18 22.36 13.96
N LYS A 59 -29.57 21.42 14.69
CA LYS A 59 -29.40 21.53 16.15
C LYS A 59 -28.47 22.68 16.51
N ALA A 60 -27.36 22.84 15.79
CA ALA A 60 -26.42 23.94 16.00
C ALA A 60 -27.09 25.30 15.76
N ILE A 61 -27.94 25.40 14.72
CA ILE A 61 -28.72 26.60 14.42
C ILE A 61 -29.78 26.85 15.49
N ALA A 62 -30.53 25.84 15.92
CA ALA A 62 -31.54 26.00 16.98
C ALA A 62 -30.90 26.42 18.33
N ALA A 63 -29.75 25.83 18.66
CA ALA A 63 -29.03 26.15 19.89
C ALA A 63 -28.48 27.58 19.90
N ARG A 64 -27.86 28.04 18.78
CA ARG A 64 -27.22 29.36 18.71
C ARG A 64 -28.11 30.49 18.21
N GLY A 65 -29.08 30.19 17.36
CA GLY A 65 -30.00 31.16 16.77
C GLY A 65 -31.27 31.37 17.59
N MET A 66 -31.79 30.32 18.24
CA MET A 66 -33.08 30.37 18.96
C MET A 66 -32.93 30.28 20.49
N ASN A 67 -31.71 30.13 21.03
CA ASN A 67 -31.44 29.89 22.46
C ASN A 67 -32.28 28.76 23.08
N ARG A 68 -32.68 27.75 22.29
CA ARG A 68 -33.43 26.58 22.75
C ARG A 68 -32.63 25.30 22.50
N PRO A 69 -31.92 24.76 23.51
CA PRO A 69 -31.07 23.59 23.35
C PRO A 69 -31.85 22.26 23.28
N SER A 70 -33.13 22.24 23.68
CA SER A 70 -33.90 21.02 23.91
C SER A 70 -35.07 20.88 22.93
N VAL A 71 -34.79 20.52 21.67
CA VAL A 71 -35.83 20.28 20.65
C VAL A 71 -35.76 18.85 20.11
N ILE A 72 -36.92 18.20 19.99
CA ILE A 72 -37.09 16.85 19.46
C ILE A 72 -36.72 16.80 17.97
N VAL A 73 -35.86 15.85 17.58
CA VAL A 73 -35.22 15.74 16.24
C VAL A 73 -36.21 15.77 15.07
N ARG A 74 -37.44 15.26 15.24
CA ARG A 74 -38.45 15.15 14.16
C ARG A 74 -39.07 16.49 13.73
N MET A 75 -39.12 17.50 14.60
CA MET A 75 -39.75 18.80 14.32
C MET A 75 -38.74 19.91 13.98
N LEU A 76 -37.44 19.59 14.06
CA LEU A 76 -36.37 20.58 14.08
C LEU A 76 -36.25 21.40 12.79
N SER A 77 -36.42 20.77 11.62
CA SER A 77 -36.39 21.46 10.33
C SER A 77 -37.53 22.46 10.19
N THR A 78 -38.76 22.06 10.53
CA THR A 78 -39.96 22.91 10.46
C THR A 78 -39.88 24.08 11.43
N GLU A 79 -39.33 23.88 12.63
CA GLU A 79 -39.14 24.93 13.64
C GLU A 79 -38.15 25.99 13.14
N VAL A 80 -37.01 25.56 12.57
CA VAL A 80 -35.98 26.46 12.01
C VAL A 80 -36.51 27.23 10.80
N HIS A 81 -37.29 26.59 9.93
CA HIS A 81 -37.94 27.30 8.82
C HIS A 81 -38.97 28.33 9.30
N LYS A 82 -39.78 28.01 10.32
CA LYS A 82 -40.69 28.99 10.95
C LYS A 82 -39.92 30.15 11.58
N PHE A 83 -38.80 29.87 12.23
CA PHE A 83 -37.91 30.89 12.77
C PHE A 83 -37.44 31.82 11.66
N PHE A 84 -36.88 31.30 10.57
CA PHE A 84 -36.44 32.10 9.42
C PHE A 84 -37.55 32.95 8.79
N THR A 85 -38.79 32.45 8.69
CA THR A 85 -39.93 33.24 8.18
C THR A 85 -40.36 34.35 9.13
N SER A 86 -40.20 34.15 10.44
CA SER A 86 -40.63 35.10 11.49
C SER A 86 -39.63 36.25 11.75
N LEU A 87 -38.44 36.19 11.14
CA LEU A 87 -37.38 37.17 11.36
C LEU A 87 -37.71 38.54 10.73
N LYS A 88 -37.80 39.56 11.58
CA LYS A 88 -37.94 40.98 11.18
C LYS A 88 -36.61 41.67 10.92
N LYS A 89 -35.49 41.08 11.35
CA LYS A 89 -34.12 41.56 11.16
C LYS A 89 -33.35 40.61 10.24
N HIS A 90 -32.27 41.10 9.63
CA HIS A 90 -31.34 40.23 8.90
C HIS A 90 -30.60 39.31 9.87
N ILE A 91 -30.42 38.05 9.47
CA ILE A 91 -29.58 37.08 10.19
C ILE A 91 -28.36 36.74 9.33
N VAL A 92 -27.16 36.86 9.92
CA VAL A 92 -25.91 36.43 9.29
C VAL A 92 -25.53 35.06 9.84
N ILE A 93 -25.52 34.06 8.98
CA ILE A 93 -25.11 32.69 9.29
C ILE A 93 -23.70 32.48 8.75
N VAL A 94 -22.74 32.30 9.64
CA VAL A 94 -21.35 31.96 9.29
C VAL A 94 -21.15 30.47 9.50
N LEU A 95 -20.84 29.76 8.42
CA LEU A 95 -20.44 28.36 8.45
C LEU A 95 -18.92 28.31 8.26
N ASP A 96 -18.19 27.96 9.31
CA ASP A 96 -16.73 27.82 9.27
C ASP A 96 -16.33 26.36 8.98
N GLU A 97 -15.27 26.18 8.20
CA GLU A 97 -14.78 24.88 7.74
C GLU A 97 -15.85 24.01 7.02
N VAL A 98 -16.57 24.59 6.05
CA VAL A 98 -17.64 23.89 5.31
C VAL A 98 -17.17 22.65 4.55
N ASP A 99 -15.86 22.52 4.32
CA ASP A 99 -15.22 21.33 3.74
C ASP A 99 -15.56 20.05 4.54
N HIS A 100 -15.76 20.17 5.87
CA HIS A 100 -16.13 19.04 6.73
C HIS A 100 -17.55 18.53 6.49
N LEU A 101 -18.44 19.34 5.92
CA LEU A 101 -19.81 18.95 5.57
C LEU A 101 -19.89 18.16 4.26
N CYS A 102 -18.78 18.02 3.53
CA CYS A 102 -18.73 17.30 2.26
C CYS A 102 -18.81 15.77 2.46
N SER A 103 -20.03 15.26 2.56
CA SER A 103 -20.34 13.82 2.48
C SER A 103 -20.62 13.38 1.04
N ARG A 104 -20.61 12.06 0.76
CA ARG A 104 -20.86 11.49 -0.58
C ARG A 104 -22.18 11.94 -1.22
N LYS A 105 -23.22 12.21 -0.41
CA LYS A 105 -24.54 12.66 -0.89
C LYS A 105 -24.69 14.19 -0.94
N GLN A 106 -23.80 14.95 -0.30
CA GLN A 106 -23.74 16.42 -0.31
C GLN A 106 -25.05 17.17 0.09
N GLU A 107 -26.06 16.47 0.60
CA GLU A 107 -27.39 17.02 0.90
C GLU A 107 -27.37 18.20 1.90
N VAL A 108 -26.48 18.15 2.89
CA VAL A 108 -26.34 19.19 3.93
C VAL A 108 -25.92 20.53 3.33
N LEU A 109 -24.89 20.50 2.48
CA LEU A 109 -24.33 21.69 1.85
C LEU A 109 -25.35 22.35 0.92
N TYR A 110 -26.00 21.54 0.08
CA TYR A 110 -27.06 22.03 -0.82
C TYR A 110 -28.22 22.69 -0.08
N THR A 111 -28.64 22.11 1.05
CA THR A 111 -29.73 22.65 1.86
C THR A 111 -29.34 23.99 2.49
N ALA A 112 -28.13 24.11 3.04
CA ALA A 112 -27.66 25.33 3.66
C ALA A 112 -27.52 26.49 2.67
N PHE A 113 -26.91 26.25 1.50
CA PHE A 113 -26.72 27.27 0.48
C PHE A 113 -28.01 27.69 -0.24
N ARG A 114 -29.11 26.95 -0.08
CA ARG A 114 -30.44 27.32 -0.60
C ARG A 114 -31.20 28.29 0.30
N TRP A 115 -30.87 28.40 1.60
CA TRP A 115 -31.62 29.28 2.51
C TRP A 115 -31.71 30.75 2.06
N PRO A 116 -30.67 31.38 1.50
CA PRO A 116 -30.78 32.74 0.96
C PRO A 116 -31.74 32.85 -0.24
N CYS A 117 -32.03 31.75 -0.95
CA CYS A 117 -33.03 31.73 -2.03
C CYS A 117 -34.45 31.73 -1.47
N ASP A 118 -34.67 30.95 -0.41
CA ASP A 118 -35.98 30.75 0.19
C ASP A 118 -36.36 31.94 1.11
N PHE A 119 -35.38 32.66 1.66
CA PHE A 119 -35.59 33.75 2.62
C PHE A 119 -34.74 34.99 2.32
N LYS A 120 -35.39 36.15 2.15
CA LYS A 120 -34.74 37.44 1.80
C LYS A 120 -33.88 38.02 2.93
N ASN A 121 -34.15 37.66 4.18
CA ASN A 121 -33.46 38.23 5.36
C ASN A 121 -32.23 37.41 5.78
N ILE A 122 -31.79 36.42 5.00
CA ILE A 122 -30.68 35.54 5.35
C ILE A 122 -29.43 35.89 4.54
N ILE A 123 -28.32 36.09 5.26
CA ILE A 123 -26.99 36.22 4.68
C ILE A 123 -26.17 35.02 5.12
N LEU A 124 -25.70 34.21 4.16
CA LEU A 124 -24.89 33.03 4.41
C LEU A 124 -23.44 33.29 4.01
N LEU A 125 -22.51 33.10 4.94
CA LEU A 125 -21.06 33.15 4.71
C LEU A 125 -20.46 31.76 4.95
N GLY A 126 -20.03 31.09 3.88
CA GLY A 126 -19.35 29.79 3.97
C GLY A 126 -17.84 29.95 3.86
N ILE A 127 -17.08 29.53 4.87
CA ILE A 127 -15.61 29.56 4.89
C ILE A 127 -15.06 28.17 4.62
N ALA A 128 -14.18 28.07 3.64
CA ALA A 128 -13.56 26.82 3.20
C ALA A 128 -12.07 27.00 2.92
N ASN A 129 -11.34 25.88 2.93
CA ASN A 129 -9.95 25.83 2.54
C ASN A 129 -9.76 25.48 1.07
N SER A 130 -10.74 24.80 0.46
CA SER A 130 -10.70 24.43 -0.96
C SER A 130 -11.17 25.57 -1.87
N LEU A 131 -10.41 25.86 -2.92
CA LEU A 131 -10.81 26.82 -3.97
C LEU A 131 -11.93 26.25 -4.85
N ASP A 132 -11.92 24.93 -5.07
CA ASP A 132 -12.74 24.26 -6.09
C ASP A 132 -14.09 23.74 -5.57
N LEU A 133 -14.44 24.02 -4.30
CA LEU A 133 -15.61 23.42 -3.66
C LEU A 133 -16.91 23.79 -4.39
N THR A 134 -17.06 25.06 -4.80
CA THR A 134 -18.26 25.56 -5.48
C THR A 134 -18.40 25.02 -6.91
N GLU A 135 -17.29 24.88 -7.65
CA GLU A 135 -17.32 24.37 -9.02
C GLU A 135 -17.57 22.86 -9.09
N ARG A 136 -16.97 22.11 -8.16
CA ARG A 136 -17.05 20.65 -8.16
C ARG A 136 -18.30 20.11 -7.48
N LEU A 137 -18.79 20.77 -6.42
CA LEU A 137 -19.79 20.18 -5.52
C LEU A 137 -21.15 20.84 -5.63
N LEU A 138 -21.25 22.03 -6.20
CA LEU A 138 -22.51 22.77 -6.33
C LEU A 138 -22.90 23.12 -7.79
N PRO A 139 -22.75 22.22 -8.80
CA PRO A 139 -23.18 22.53 -10.17
C PRO A 139 -24.69 22.80 -10.26
N LYS A 140 -25.52 22.19 -9.40
CA LYS A 140 -26.98 22.42 -9.39
C LYS A 140 -27.39 23.79 -8.84
N LEU A 141 -26.56 24.46 -8.02
CA LEU A 141 -26.86 25.80 -7.52
C LEU A 141 -26.45 26.91 -8.50
N LYS A 142 -25.54 26.64 -9.45
CA LYS A 142 -25.25 27.57 -10.56
C LYS A 142 -26.50 27.85 -11.43
N LEU A 143 -27.48 26.93 -11.43
CA LEU A 143 -28.72 27.05 -12.19
C LEU A 143 -29.78 27.95 -11.52
N SER A 144 -29.75 28.11 -10.19
CA SER A 144 -30.76 28.90 -9.46
C SER A 144 -30.22 30.22 -8.94
N SER A 145 -29.03 30.21 -8.33
CA SER A 145 -28.33 31.41 -7.84
C SER A 145 -26.92 31.00 -7.41
N SER A 146 -25.90 31.47 -8.12
CA SER A 146 -24.51 31.19 -7.75
C SER A 146 -24.10 32.00 -6.52
N PRO A 147 -23.48 31.39 -5.50
CA PRO A 147 -22.90 32.14 -4.39
C PRO A 147 -21.76 33.02 -4.92
N VAL A 148 -21.62 34.23 -4.37
CA VAL A 148 -20.51 35.13 -4.67
C VAL A 148 -19.23 34.51 -4.10
N SER A 149 -18.26 34.17 -4.95
CA SER A 149 -16.99 33.60 -4.51
C SER A 149 -15.97 34.69 -4.19
N PHE A 150 -15.41 34.66 -2.98
CA PHE A 150 -14.30 35.52 -2.56
C PHE A 150 -13.08 34.66 -2.24
N ILE A 151 -11.95 34.94 -2.88
CA ILE A 151 -10.71 34.17 -2.72
C ILE A 151 -9.72 34.98 -1.88
N PHE A 152 -9.28 34.42 -0.76
CA PHE A 152 -8.18 34.95 0.04
C PHE A 152 -6.85 34.46 -0.54
N PRO A 153 -6.04 35.35 -1.15
CA PRO A 153 -4.72 34.98 -1.62
C PRO A 153 -3.78 34.67 -0.43
N PRO A 154 -2.73 33.85 -0.64
CA PRO A 154 -1.67 33.71 0.35
C PRO A 154 -1.00 35.05 0.63
N TYR A 155 -0.47 35.23 1.85
CA TYR A 155 0.20 36.48 2.20
C TYR A 155 1.48 36.68 1.37
N SER A 156 1.66 37.89 0.84
CA SER A 156 2.91 38.32 0.20
C SER A 156 4.01 38.51 1.24
N THR A 157 5.25 38.65 0.76
CA THR A 157 6.40 38.96 1.61
C THR A 157 6.15 40.21 2.45
N ASP A 158 5.65 41.26 1.82
CA ASP A 158 5.48 42.57 2.43
C ASP A 158 4.37 42.52 3.48
N ASN A 159 3.26 41.84 3.16
CA ASN A 159 2.17 41.62 4.12
C ASN A 159 2.66 40.84 5.36
N LEU A 160 3.50 39.82 5.16
CA LEU A 160 4.05 39.05 6.30
C LEU A 160 5.04 39.89 7.12
N VAL A 161 5.87 40.71 6.48
CA VAL A 161 6.79 41.63 7.17
C VAL A 161 6.00 42.59 8.05
N ASP A 162 4.93 43.19 7.54
CA ASP A 162 4.12 44.15 8.30
C ASP A 162 3.39 43.47 9.47
N ILE A 163 2.86 42.27 9.25
CA ILE A 163 2.22 41.50 10.33
C ILE A 163 3.23 41.12 11.41
N LEU A 164 4.43 40.66 11.03
CA LEU A 164 5.47 40.29 11.98
C LEU A 164 6.01 41.49 12.73
N LYS A 165 6.24 42.63 12.06
CA LYS A 165 6.63 43.90 12.71
C LYS A 165 5.60 44.29 13.76
N LYS A 166 4.32 44.34 13.41
CA LYS A 166 3.25 44.71 14.34
C LYS A 166 3.11 43.75 15.53
N LYS A 167 3.43 42.47 15.34
CA LYS A 167 3.42 41.47 16.41
C LYS A 167 4.67 41.55 17.32
N LEU A 168 5.79 41.98 16.76
CA LEU A 168 7.10 42.05 17.43
C LEU A 168 7.46 43.46 17.92
N GLU A 169 6.57 44.45 17.79
CA GLU A 169 6.75 45.82 18.29
C GLU A 169 7.11 45.87 19.78
N ASN A 170 6.73 44.86 20.57
CA ASN A 170 7.02 44.79 21.99
C ASN A 170 8.39 44.18 22.34
N GLU A 171 9.17 43.69 21.37
CA GLU A 171 10.44 42.98 21.60
C GLU A 171 11.61 43.78 21.01
N GLU A 172 12.47 44.35 21.87
CA GLU A 172 13.54 45.28 21.45
C GLU A 172 14.75 44.62 20.74
N ASN A 173 14.80 43.29 20.65
CA ASN A 173 16.00 42.55 20.27
C ASN A 173 15.94 41.83 18.90
N VAL A 174 15.09 42.29 17.97
CA VAL A 174 14.91 41.64 16.66
C VAL A 174 15.49 42.49 15.52
N ASP A 175 16.45 41.92 14.79
CA ASP A 175 17.00 42.52 13.59
C ASP A 175 15.96 42.54 12.43
N PRO A 176 15.65 43.71 11.84
CA PRO A 176 14.66 43.83 10.77
C PRO A 176 14.93 42.95 9.54
N ARG A 177 16.20 42.71 9.20
CA ARG A 177 16.57 41.87 8.04
C ARG A 177 16.23 40.40 8.28
N SER A 178 16.29 39.96 9.52
CA SER A 178 15.96 38.59 9.91
C SER A 178 14.45 38.31 9.81
N ILE A 179 13.61 39.32 10.11
CA ILE A 179 12.16 39.28 9.87
C ILE A 179 11.88 39.20 8.37
N GLU A 180 12.55 40.02 7.56
CA GLU A 180 12.39 40.02 6.10
C GLU A 180 12.80 38.67 5.48
N LEU A 181 13.90 38.07 5.94
CA LEU A 181 14.33 36.74 5.50
C LEU A 181 13.33 35.64 5.88
N CYS A 182 12.80 35.68 7.10
CA CYS A 182 11.76 34.75 7.54
C CYS A 182 10.51 34.89 6.68
N ALA A 183 9.99 36.11 6.52
CA ALA A 183 8.82 36.42 5.71
C ALA A 183 9.00 35.99 4.24
N LYS A 184 10.15 36.31 3.64
CA LYS A 184 10.48 35.92 2.25
C LYS A 184 10.48 34.42 2.06
N LYS A 185 11.04 33.68 3.02
CA LYS A 185 11.14 32.23 2.94
C LYS A 185 9.79 31.55 3.18
N VAL A 186 8.97 32.04 4.12
CA VAL A 186 7.62 31.50 4.38
C VAL A 186 6.66 31.81 3.24
N ALA A 187 6.68 33.02 2.69
CA ALA A 187 5.87 33.40 1.52
C ALA A 187 6.18 32.52 0.30
N LEU A 188 7.46 32.21 0.05
CA LEU A 188 7.86 31.33 -1.05
C LEU A 188 7.34 29.89 -0.89
N GLN A 189 7.19 29.42 0.34
CA GLN A 189 6.82 28.02 0.62
C GLN A 189 5.32 27.81 0.78
N THR A 190 4.71 28.48 1.75
CA THR A 190 3.33 28.22 2.19
C THR A 190 2.47 29.47 2.13
N GLY A 191 3.04 30.63 2.50
CA GLY A 191 2.31 31.88 2.67
C GLY A 191 1.37 31.86 3.88
N ASP A 192 1.59 30.96 4.85
CA ASP A 192 0.80 30.85 6.08
C ASP A 192 1.38 31.73 7.20
N VAL A 193 0.55 32.64 7.73
CA VAL A 193 0.95 33.55 8.81
C VAL A 193 1.19 32.83 10.14
N ARG A 194 0.50 31.72 10.41
CA ARG A 194 0.68 30.94 11.64
C ARG A 194 2.08 30.34 11.69
N GLN A 195 2.54 29.84 10.54
CA GLN A 195 3.88 29.32 10.41
C GLN A 195 4.93 30.43 10.54
N ALA A 196 4.68 31.60 9.94
CA ALA A 196 5.57 32.76 10.06
C ALA A 196 5.74 33.18 11.54
N ILE A 197 4.64 33.27 12.29
CA ILE A 197 4.64 33.63 13.71
C ILE A 197 5.37 32.56 14.53
N SER A 198 5.07 31.28 14.32
CA SER A 198 5.72 30.20 15.06
C SER A 198 7.24 30.15 14.84
N ILE A 199 7.71 30.40 13.62
CA ILE A 199 9.15 30.48 13.31
C ILE A 199 9.77 31.72 13.96
N ALA A 200 9.07 32.86 13.95
CA ALA A 200 9.54 34.08 14.61
C ALA A 200 9.64 33.91 16.14
N GLU A 201 8.67 33.25 16.77
CA GLU A 201 8.71 32.94 18.21
C GLU A 201 9.86 31.98 18.54
N GLN A 202 10.07 30.91 17.75
CA GLN A 202 11.19 30.00 17.95
C GLN A 202 12.55 30.68 17.76
N MET A 203 12.65 31.58 16.78
CA MET A 203 13.84 32.41 16.58
C MET A 203 14.14 33.27 17.81
N LEU A 204 13.12 33.91 18.39
CA LEU A 204 13.27 34.66 19.64
C LEU A 204 13.75 33.79 20.80
N THR A 205 13.20 32.58 20.94
CA THR A 205 13.64 31.65 22.00
C THR A 205 15.12 31.28 21.85
N VAL A 206 15.56 30.89 20.65
CA VAL A 206 16.97 30.54 20.38
C VAL A 206 17.89 31.75 20.59
N MET A 207 17.46 32.94 20.21
CA MET A 207 18.23 34.17 20.47
C MET A 207 18.37 34.44 21.96
N ARG A 208 17.32 34.23 22.76
CA ARG A 208 17.38 34.38 24.22
C ARG A 208 18.34 33.38 24.84
N GLU A 209 18.34 32.13 24.39
CA GLU A 209 19.28 31.09 24.89
C GLU A 209 20.74 31.43 24.55
N VAL A 210 21.02 31.91 23.34
CA VAL A 210 22.38 32.33 22.94
C VAL A 210 22.83 33.58 23.69
N SER A 211 21.91 34.47 24.07
CA SER A 211 22.19 35.67 24.87
C SER A 211 22.60 35.33 26.30
N VAL A 212 22.08 34.23 26.87
CA VAL A 212 22.43 33.79 28.24
C VAL A 212 23.77 33.04 28.27
N ALA A 213 24.16 32.41 27.15
CA ALA A 213 25.38 31.60 27.06
C ALA A 213 26.66 32.40 26.76
N ASN A 214 26.57 33.61 26.21
CA ASN A 214 27.73 34.40 25.79
C ASN A 214 27.84 35.73 26.56
N THR A 215 28.69 35.75 27.60
CA THR A 215 29.16 36.96 28.30
C THR A 215 30.30 37.69 27.57
N GLU A 216 30.58 37.32 26.32
CA GLU A 216 31.58 37.99 25.49
C GLU A 216 30.94 38.36 24.16
N VAL A 217 30.91 39.67 23.89
CA VAL A 217 30.36 40.30 22.70
C VAL A 217 31.15 39.83 21.46
N PRO A 218 30.54 39.13 20.48
CA PRO A 218 31.10 39.07 19.15
C PRO A 218 30.49 40.24 18.37
N GLU A 219 31.36 41.17 17.98
CA GLU A 219 31.08 42.24 17.02
C GLU A 219 30.66 41.65 15.67
N THR A 220 29.39 41.26 15.54
CA THR A 220 28.56 41.26 14.31
C THR A 220 27.20 40.58 14.63
N PRO A 221 26.25 41.30 15.26
CA PRO A 221 24.90 40.78 15.54
C PRO A 221 24.12 40.37 14.26
N LYS A 222 24.56 40.84 13.08
CA LYS A 222 23.89 40.63 11.78
C LYS A 222 23.95 39.19 11.23
N HIS A 223 24.99 38.41 11.56
CA HIS A 223 25.15 37.04 11.02
C HIS A 223 24.55 35.96 11.93
N SER A 224 24.53 36.18 13.26
CA SER A 224 23.97 35.21 14.21
C SER A 224 22.47 35.04 14.04
N ALA A 225 21.74 36.14 13.84
CA ALA A 225 20.30 36.15 13.67
C ALA A 225 19.84 35.39 12.40
N CYS A 226 20.48 35.66 11.26
CA CYS A 226 20.20 34.96 10.01
C CYS A 226 20.57 33.46 10.10
N LYS A 227 21.65 33.12 10.80
CA LYS A 227 22.07 31.72 11.02
C LYS A 227 21.08 30.98 11.93
N ALA A 228 20.55 31.64 12.95
CA ALA A 228 19.50 31.10 13.82
C ALA A 228 18.18 30.88 13.05
N VAL A 229 17.80 31.82 12.17
CA VAL A 229 16.65 31.62 11.26
C VAL A 229 16.87 30.41 10.36
N LEU A 230 18.05 30.29 9.75
CA LEU A 230 18.37 29.16 8.89
C LEU A 230 18.45 27.83 9.65
N SER A 231 18.94 27.81 10.90
CA SER A 231 19.01 26.61 11.72
C SER A 231 17.63 26.14 12.18
N VAL A 232 16.79 27.05 12.68
CA VAL A 232 15.40 26.77 13.07
C VAL A 232 14.57 26.35 11.85
N MET A 233 14.76 27.03 10.72
CA MET A 233 14.07 26.62 9.50
C MET A 233 14.56 25.27 8.99
N SER A 234 15.87 24.95 9.08
CA SER A 234 16.36 23.61 8.74
C SER A 234 15.78 22.54 9.68
N SER A 235 15.63 22.84 10.97
CA SER A 235 15.05 21.89 11.94
C SER A 235 13.54 21.74 11.81
N VAL A 236 12.81 22.74 11.28
CA VAL A 236 11.37 22.64 11.00
C VAL A 236 11.11 22.01 9.63
N GLN A 237 11.95 22.28 8.62
CA GLN A 237 11.73 21.91 7.21
C GLN A 237 12.40 20.60 6.79
N ASP A 238 13.42 20.11 7.51
CA ASP A 238 14.04 18.84 7.13
C ASP A 238 13.09 17.67 7.43
N SER A 239 12.81 16.90 6.37
CA SER A 239 12.02 15.66 6.41
C SER A 239 12.53 14.73 7.52
N PRO A 240 11.67 13.95 8.20
CA PRO A 240 12.08 13.05 9.28
C PRO A 240 13.25 12.14 8.91
N LEU A 241 13.42 11.81 7.62
CA LEU A 241 14.61 11.13 7.12
C LEU A 241 15.94 11.86 7.41
N LYS A 242 15.99 13.20 7.37
CA LYS A 242 17.17 14.03 7.69
C LYS A 242 17.51 14.13 9.16
N ARG A 243 16.54 13.87 10.03
CA ARG A 243 16.71 13.93 11.49
C ARG A 243 17.14 12.59 12.09
N SER A 244 16.80 11.45 11.49
CA SER A 244 17.06 10.15 12.09
C SER A 244 18.40 9.54 11.66
N ASN A 245 19.25 9.22 12.64
CA ASN A 245 20.33 8.25 12.47
C ASN A 245 19.68 6.85 12.43
N ILE A 246 19.21 6.45 11.25
CA ILE A 246 18.49 5.18 11.07
C ILE A 246 19.49 4.02 11.26
N PRO A 247 19.21 3.05 12.15
CA PRO A 247 20.03 1.85 12.29
C PRO A 247 20.17 1.06 10.98
N GLN A 248 21.18 0.19 10.89
CA GLN A 248 21.50 -0.53 9.65
C GLN A 248 20.32 -1.38 9.11
N HIS A 249 19.61 -2.09 9.98
CA HIS A 249 18.49 -2.95 9.55
C HIS A 249 17.28 -2.19 8.97
N PRO A 250 16.74 -1.13 9.60
CA PRO A 250 15.69 -0.33 8.99
C PRO A 250 16.11 0.36 7.67
N LYS A 251 17.39 0.73 7.51
CA LYS A 251 17.91 1.20 6.21
C LYS A 251 17.80 0.12 5.11
N LEU A 252 18.18 -1.11 5.44
CA LEU A 252 18.09 -2.26 4.54
C LEU A 252 16.62 -2.57 4.19
N ILE A 253 15.69 -2.47 5.14
CA ILE A 253 14.24 -2.62 4.91
C ILE A 253 13.71 -1.54 3.96
N LEU A 254 14.13 -0.28 4.12
CA LEU A 254 13.74 0.79 3.20
C LEU A 254 14.29 0.55 1.78
N ALA A 255 15.53 0.06 1.67
CA ALA A 255 16.15 -0.27 0.39
C ALA A 255 15.39 -1.38 -0.37
N THR A 256 15.02 -2.46 0.33
CA THR A 256 14.24 -3.56 -0.25
C THR A 256 12.84 -3.11 -0.64
N MET A 257 12.21 -2.24 0.18
CA MET A 257 10.91 -1.65 -0.15
C MET A 257 10.98 -0.78 -1.41
N LEU A 258 12.02 0.06 -1.55
CA LEU A 258 12.25 0.87 -2.75
C LEU A 258 12.51 0.01 -4.00
N GLY A 259 13.26 -1.09 -3.86
CA GLY A 259 13.48 -2.07 -4.93
C GLY A 259 12.16 -2.72 -5.38
N LEU A 260 11.34 -3.20 -4.44
CA LEU A 260 10.02 -3.78 -4.74
C LEU A 260 9.04 -2.79 -5.40
N MET A 261 9.15 -1.51 -5.04
CA MET A 261 8.32 -0.43 -5.58
C MET A 261 8.83 0.12 -6.93
N ARG A 262 10.07 -0.18 -7.33
CA ARG A 262 10.61 0.15 -8.65
C ARG A 262 9.92 -0.68 -9.73
N ASP A 263 9.73 -1.97 -9.46
CA ASP A 263 9.17 -2.93 -10.40
C ASP A 263 7.62 -2.92 -10.45
N THR A 264 6.97 -2.34 -9.45
CA THR A 264 5.51 -2.29 -9.37
C THR A 264 4.99 -0.85 -9.40
N LYS A 265 4.01 -0.56 -10.28
CA LYS A 265 3.27 0.72 -10.28
C LYS A 265 2.40 0.93 -9.03
N ARG A 266 2.50 0.04 -8.03
CA ARG A 266 1.70 0.07 -6.80
C ARG A 266 2.34 1.03 -5.79
N SER A 267 1.51 1.73 -5.03
CA SER A 267 1.94 2.63 -3.94
C SER A 267 2.21 1.91 -2.63
N TYR A 268 1.90 0.61 -2.55
CA TYR A 268 2.01 -0.21 -1.35
C TYR A 268 2.71 -1.54 -1.61
N VAL A 269 3.33 -2.09 -0.56
CA VAL A 269 4.00 -3.39 -0.53
C VAL A 269 3.31 -4.27 0.52
N LEU A 270 3.17 -5.56 0.23
CA LEU A 270 2.64 -6.54 1.19
C LEU A 270 3.71 -6.90 2.22
N ARG A 271 3.32 -7.02 3.49
CA ARG A 271 4.26 -7.29 4.58
C ARG A 271 5.00 -8.61 4.37
N ASP A 272 4.27 -9.67 4.01
CA ASP A 272 4.83 -11.00 3.72
C ASP A 272 5.87 -10.98 2.59
N ARG A 273 5.61 -10.18 1.55
CA ARG A 273 6.51 -10.03 0.41
C ARG A 273 7.76 -9.23 0.78
N LEU A 274 7.60 -8.22 1.63
CA LEU A 274 8.71 -7.43 2.15
C LEU A 274 9.63 -8.28 3.03
N PHE A 275 9.07 -9.13 3.91
CA PHE A 275 9.86 -10.05 4.74
C PHE A 275 10.68 -11.03 3.90
N ALA A 276 10.06 -11.63 2.88
CA ALA A 276 10.75 -12.55 1.98
C ALA A 276 11.89 -11.85 1.23
N ALA A 277 11.59 -10.71 0.59
CA ALA A 277 12.58 -9.94 -0.15
C ALA A 277 13.71 -9.41 0.74
N TYR A 278 13.42 -9.06 1.99
CA TYR A 278 14.43 -8.64 2.95
C TYR A 278 15.39 -9.78 3.31
N ARG A 279 14.87 -10.96 3.60
CA ARG A 279 15.70 -12.15 3.87
C ARG A 279 16.61 -12.47 2.69
N ASP A 280 16.06 -12.41 1.48
CA ASP A 280 16.80 -12.66 0.25
C ASP A 280 17.90 -11.59 0.04
N GLY A 281 17.58 -10.31 0.26
CA GLY A 281 18.55 -9.21 0.21
C GLY A 281 19.68 -9.33 1.24
N CYS A 282 19.36 -9.75 2.47
CA CYS A 282 20.37 -10.01 3.50
C CYS A 282 21.30 -11.17 3.15
N SER A 283 20.76 -12.24 2.53
CA SER A 283 21.56 -13.37 2.07
C SER A 283 22.51 -12.99 0.93
N ALA A 284 22.07 -12.13 0.01
CA ALA A 284 22.89 -11.63 -1.09
C ALA A 284 24.04 -10.72 -0.62
N CYS A 285 23.81 -9.92 0.44
CA CYS A 285 24.83 -9.05 1.02
C CYS A 285 25.68 -9.72 2.14
N GLN A 286 25.53 -11.03 2.35
CA GLN A 286 26.28 -11.79 3.37
C GLN A 286 26.22 -11.18 4.79
N ILE A 287 25.07 -10.62 5.16
CA ILE A 287 24.89 -10.01 6.50
C ILE A 287 24.55 -11.14 7.49
N PRO A 288 25.37 -11.36 8.54
CA PRO A 288 25.27 -12.57 9.39
C PRO A 288 24.02 -12.62 10.28
N ASN A 289 23.36 -11.49 10.54
CA ASN A 289 22.18 -11.42 11.41
C ASN A 289 20.91 -11.07 10.62
N SER A 290 20.23 -12.07 10.06
CA SER A 290 18.89 -11.85 9.52
C SER A 290 17.88 -11.74 10.67
N LEU A 291 17.26 -10.57 10.82
CA LEU A 291 16.20 -10.33 11.80
C LEU A 291 15.05 -11.33 11.66
N ASP A 292 14.51 -11.76 12.81
CA ASP A 292 13.35 -12.64 12.82
C ASP A 292 12.05 -11.86 12.53
N ARG A 293 10.94 -12.56 12.26
CA ARG A 293 9.67 -11.90 11.86
C ARG A 293 9.16 -10.87 12.88
N THR A 294 9.38 -11.13 14.16
CA THR A 294 9.00 -10.26 15.28
C THR A 294 9.89 -9.01 15.37
N GLU A 295 11.20 -9.17 15.20
CA GLU A 295 12.16 -8.08 15.24
C GLU A 295 12.03 -7.15 14.03
N LEU A 296 11.72 -7.72 12.85
CA LEU A 296 11.47 -6.93 11.65
C LEU A 296 10.13 -6.18 11.73
N ALA A 297 9.13 -6.74 12.41
CA ALA A 297 7.91 -6.00 12.75
C ALA A 297 8.21 -4.83 13.69
N GLY A 298 9.09 -5.01 14.68
CA GLY A 298 9.56 -3.93 15.55
C GLY A 298 10.33 -2.84 14.79
N ALA A 299 11.19 -3.22 13.85
CA ALA A 299 11.90 -2.27 12.98
C ALA A 299 10.95 -1.49 12.07
N LEU A 300 9.88 -2.13 11.54
CA LEU A 300 8.84 -1.45 10.77
C LEU A 300 8.00 -0.50 11.64
N GLN A 301 7.70 -0.86 12.88
CA GLN A 301 7.01 0.01 13.82
C GLN A 301 7.85 1.23 14.19
N MET A 302 9.18 1.07 14.28
CA MET A 302 10.10 2.20 14.46
C MET A 302 10.11 3.13 13.24
N LEU A 303 10.07 2.58 12.02
CA LEU A 303 9.94 3.38 10.79
C LEU A 303 8.58 4.08 10.68
N GLU A 304 7.52 3.48 11.21
CA GLU A 304 6.21 4.12 11.34
C GLU A 304 6.22 5.25 12.36
N ALA A 305 6.83 5.04 13.54
CA ALA A 305 6.98 6.08 14.56
C ALA A 305 7.78 7.29 14.05
N GLN A 306 8.70 7.06 13.11
CA GLN A 306 9.45 8.12 12.41
C GLN A 306 8.69 8.76 11.24
N GLY A 307 7.50 8.28 10.89
CA GLY A 307 6.65 8.82 9.82
C GLY A 307 7.17 8.54 8.40
N ILE A 308 8.08 7.58 8.23
CA ILE A 308 8.64 7.21 6.92
C ILE A 308 7.69 6.24 6.19
N VAL A 309 7.06 5.36 6.97
CA VAL A 309 6.20 4.26 6.51
C VAL A 309 4.83 4.37 7.17
N ARG A 310 3.76 4.05 6.43
CA ARG A 310 2.38 3.99 6.95
C ARG A 310 1.79 2.60 6.76
N PHE A 311 1.03 2.13 7.75
CA PHE A 311 0.20 0.94 7.59
C PHE A 311 -1.22 1.34 7.14
N ASP A 312 -1.63 0.91 5.94
CA ASP A 312 -3.00 1.11 5.45
C ASP A 312 -3.97 0.01 5.93
N SER A 313 -3.45 -1.20 6.18
CA SER A 313 -4.20 -2.37 6.70
C SER A 313 -3.22 -3.41 7.27
N ALA A 314 -3.72 -4.42 7.99
CA ALA A 314 -2.87 -5.41 8.71
C ALA A 314 -1.75 -6.04 7.87
N ASN A 315 -1.88 -6.10 6.54
CA ASN A 315 -0.86 -6.66 5.65
C ASN A 315 -0.32 -5.70 4.56
N LYS A 316 -0.67 -4.40 4.59
CA LYS A 316 -0.21 -3.42 3.57
C LYS A 316 0.61 -2.30 4.19
N VAL A 317 1.77 -2.05 3.58
CA VAL A 317 2.77 -1.06 4.01
C VAL A 317 3.00 -0.09 2.85
N SER A 318 2.83 1.21 3.07
CA SER A 318 3.03 2.26 2.06
C SER A 318 4.10 3.26 2.52
N LEU A 319 4.85 3.83 1.56
CA LEU A 319 5.79 4.91 1.84
C LEU A 319 5.05 6.24 1.85
N GLN A 320 5.22 7.02 2.92
CA GLN A 320 4.59 8.33 3.06
C GLN A 320 5.44 9.44 2.42
N GLU A 321 6.75 9.26 2.33
CA GLU A 321 7.68 10.20 1.72
C GLU A 321 7.96 9.96 0.22
N ARG A 322 8.48 11.00 -0.47
CA ARG A 322 8.88 10.92 -1.88
C ARG A 322 10.05 9.95 -2.08
N ARG A 323 9.88 8.96 -2.97
CA ARG A 323 10.90 7.95 -3.34
C ARG A 323 12.29 8.53 -3.65
N ALA A 324 12.35 9.71 -4.27
CA ALA A 324 13.61 10.38 -4.61
C ALA A 324 14.38 10.89 -3.38
N ALA A 325 13.67 11.39 -2.35
CA ALA A 325 14.30 11.90 -1.13
C ALA A 325 14.88 10.76 -0.28
N THR A 326 14.18 9.61 -0.23
CA THR A 326 14.66 8.40 0.45
C THR A 326 15.90 7.82 -0.25
N ARG A 327 15.95 7.87 -1.58
CA ARG A 327 17.10 7.41 -2.38
C ARG A 327 18.37 8.20 -2.10
N THR A 328 18.30 9.53 -2.07
CA THR A 328 19.49 10.39 -1.87
C THR A 328 20.16 10.12 -0.53
N LYS A 329 19.42 9.68 0.49
CA LYS A 329 19.96 9.34 1.82
C LYS A 329 20.49 7.93 1.96
N LEU A 330 19.89 6.98 1.25
CA LEU A 330 20.31 5.57 1.23
C LEU A 330 21.54 5.35 0.32
N GLY A 331 21.87 6.34 -0.53
CA GLY A 331 22.91 6.26 -1.56
C GLY A 331 24.35 6.11 -1.08
N THR A 332 24.63 6.15 0.22
CA THR A 332 26.01 6.13 0.74
C THR A 332 26.54 4.74 1.08
N ASP A 333 25.66 3.75 1.30
CA ASP A 333 26.08 2.43 1.80
C ASP A 333 26.14 1.38 0.66
N HIS A 334 27.29 0.73 0.46
CA HIS A 334 27.52 -0.24 -0.63
C HIS A 334 26.51 -1.41 -0.61
N CYS A 335 26.21 -1.95 0.57
CA CYS A 335 25.22 -3.02 0.73
C CYS A 335 23.81 -2.57 0.35
N VAL A 336 23.48 -1.30 0.57
CA VAL A 336 22.16 -0.74 0.24
C VAL A 336 21.99 -0.59 -1.27
N GLN A 337 23.06 -0.20 -1.99
CA GLN A 337 23.06 -0.17 -3.45
C GLN A 337 22.96 -1.58 -4.04
N GLN A 338 23.73 -2.54 -3.52
CA GLN A 338 23.65 -3.94 -3.95
C GLN A 338 22.23 -4.49 -3.81
N ILE A 339 21.59 -4.30 -2.66
CA ILE A 339 20.21 -4.74 -2.43
C ILE A 339 19.23 -4.02 -3.37
N TYR A 340 19.43 -2.73 -3.64
CA TYR A 340 18.58 -1.97 -4.56
C TYR A 340 18.68 -2.44 -6.01
N ASP A 341 19.88 -2.87 -6.43
CA ASP A 341 20.15 -3.39 -7.77
C ASP A 341 19.80 -4.88 -7.92
N LEU A 342 19.51 -5.57 -6.82
CA LEU A 342 18.90 -6.90 -6.90
C LEU A 342 17.52 -6.76 -7.56
N ASN A 343 17.37 -7.42 -8.71
CA ASN A 343 16.08 -7.62 -9.34
C ASN A 343 15.20 -8.54 -8.46
N PHE A 344 14.54 -7.98 -7.45
CA PHE A 344 13.65 -8.71 -6.55
C PHE A 344 12.50 -9.38 -7.29
N CYS A 345 12.16 -8.94 -8.51
CA CYS A 345 11.17 -9.63 -9.28
C CYS A 345 11.69 -10.94 -9.91
N SER A 346 12.99 -11.20 -9.96
CA SER A 346 13.55 -12.52 -10.32
C SER A 346 13.38 -13.58 -9.22
N ILE A 347 13.14 -13.18 -7.96
CA ILE A 347 13.15 -14.08 -6.78
C ILE A 347 11.75 -14.18 -6.14
N SER A 348 10.69 -14.11 -6.94
CA SER A 348 9.37 -14.55 -6.45
C SER A 348 9.20 -16.03 -6.78
N LYS A 349 9.06 -16.88 -5.76
CA LYS A 349 8.60 -18.29 -5.80
C LYS A 349 7.26 -18.53 -6.54
N LEU A 350 6.75 -17.54 -7.25
CA LEU A 350 5.48 -17.46 -7.96
C LEU A 350 5.63 -17.14 -9.46
N ARG A 351 6.86 -17.12 -10.00
CA ARG A 351 7.09 -16.87 -11.43
C ARG A 351 7.28 -18.17 -12.20
N MET A 352 6.60 -18.26 -13.34
CA MET A 352 6.96 -19.21 -14.39
C MET A 352 8.39 -18.88 -14.83
N ARG A 353 9.34 -19.75 -14.49
CA ARG A 353 10.76 -19.54 -14.76
C ARG A 353 11.39 -20.80 -15.35
N PRO A 354 12.51 -20.68 -16.09
CA PRO A 354 13.31 -21.86 -16.38
C PRO A 354 13.82 -22.46 -15.06
N LEU A 355 14.07 -23.76 -15.08
CA LEU A 355 14.73 -24.45 -13.96
C LEU A 355 16.16 -23.91 -13.84
N THR A 356 16.69 -23.86 -12.62
CA THR A 356 18.13 -23.62 -12.43
C THR A 356 18.93 -24.86 -12.83
N ASP A 357 20.24 -24.74 -12.98
CA ASP A 357 21.10 -25.87 -13.34
C ASP A 357 21.01 -26.99 -12.30
N GLU A 358 21.02 -26.65 -11.00
CA GLU A 358 20.83 -27.60 -9.89
C GLU A 358 19.46 -28.31 -9.94
N GLU A 359 18.38 -27.57 -10.21
CA GLU A 359 17.04 -28.12 -10.30
C GLU A 359 16.89 -29.02 -11.52
N THR A 360 17.51 -28.63 -12.63
CA THR A 360 17.58 -29.40 -13.86
C THR A 360 18.28 -30.72 -13.59
N GLU A 361 19.47 -30.70 -12.99
CA GLU A 361 20.20 -31.93 -12.66
C GLU A 361 19.37 -32.88 -11.80
N MET A 362 18.68 -32.37 -10.76
CA MET A 362 17.81 -33.21 -9.90
C MET A 362 16.65 -33.85 -10.66
N VAL A 363 15.99 -33.10 -11.54
CA VAL A 363 14.85 -33.59 -12.33
C VAL A 363 15.32 -34.63 -13.34
N PHE A 364 16.37 -34.31 -14.10
CA PHE A 364 16.92 -35.21 -15.10
C PHE A 364 17.48 -36.48 -14.47
N LYS A 365 18.13 -36.40 -13.30
CA LYS A 365 18.58 -37.58 -12.54
C LYS A 365 17.41 -38.48 -12.14
N LYS A 366 16.28 -37.90 -11.72
CA LYS A 366 15.08 -38.66 -11.35
C LYS A 366 14.37 -39.26 -12.58
N LEU A 367 14.35 -38.56 -13.71
CA LEU A 367 13.80 -39.09 -14.97
C LEU A 367 14.68 -40.22 -15.52
N ALA A 368 15.99 -40.00 -15.59
CA ALA A 368 16.97 -41.00 -16.04
C ALA A 368 16.89 -42.31 -15.23
N HIS A 369 16.50 -42.23 -13.96
CA HIS A 369 16.26 -43.41 -13.13
C HIS A 369 15.16 -44.35 -13.67
N TYR A 370 14.19 -43.84 -14.44
CA TYR A 370 13.10 -44.63 -15.03
C TYR A 370 13.28 -44.91 -16.53
N ILE A 371 13.80 -43.94 -17.29
CA ILE A 371 13.92 -44.04 -18.77
C ILE A 371 15.36 -44.23 -19.28
N GLY A 372 16.38 -44.14 -18.42
CA GLY A 372 17.78 -44.31 -18.80
C GLY A 372 18.28 -43.20 -19.71
N GLU A 373 18.96 -43.56 -20.81
CA GLU A 373 19.54 -42.61 -21.79
C GLU A 373 18.48 -41.98 -22.71
N ASN A 374 17.25 -42.50 -22.70
CA ASN A 374 16.14 -42.04 -23.54
C ASN A 374 15.58 -40.66 -23.15
N VAL A 375 16.17 -39.98 -22.17
CA VAL A 375 15.73 -38.63 -21.76
C VAL A 375 15.86 -37.62 -22.90
N ARG A 376 16.80 -37.83 -23.84
CA ARG A 376 16.95 -36.97 -25.04
C ARG A 376 15.69 -36.97 -25.90
N LEU A 377 15.01 -38.12 -26.01
CA LEU A 377 13.78 -38.30 -26.79
C LEU A 377 12.56 -37.57 -26.19
N LEU A 378 12.66 -37.11 -24.94
CA LEU A 378 11.64 -36.22 -24.35
C LEU A 378 11.82 -34.77 -24.77
N ILE A 379 13.01 -34.33 -25.16
CA ILE A 379 13.26 -32.94 -25.55
C ILE A 379 13.10 -32.80 -27.06
N GLU A 380 13.67 -33.75 -27.79
CA GLU A 380 13.72 -33.79 -29.25
C GLU A 380 12.68 -34.80 -29.74
N ARG A 381 11.48 -34.31 -30.04
CA ARG A 381 10.42 -35.07 -30.70
C ARG A 381 10.20 -34.51 -32.09
N ASP A 382 9.90 -35.39 -33.04
CA ASP A 382 9.59 -35.00 -34.44
C ASP A 382 8.43 -33.99 -34.53
N ASP A 383 7.56 -34.03 -33.52
CA ASP A 383 6.38 -33.21 -33.31
C ASP A 383 6.65 -31.75 -32.87
N GLY A 384 7.88 -31.40 -32.48
CA GLY A 384 8.29 -30.04 -32.07
C GLY A 384 9.14 -29.99 -30.79
N THR A 385 9.56 -28.78 -30.42
CA THR A 385 10.41 -28.53 -29.24
C THR A 385 9.60 -28.48 -27.95
N TYR A 386 10.04 -29.25 -26.95
CA TYR A 386 9.44 -29.27 -25.61
C TYR A 386 10.38 -28.66 -24.57
N CYS A 387 9.81 -27.99 -23.58
CA CYS A 387 10.55 -27.33 -22.53
C CYS A 387 9.95 -27.57 -21.14
N PHE A 388 10.83 -27.54 -20.14
CA PHE A 388 10.47 -27.64 -18.73
C PHE A 388 10.37 -26.24 -18.11
N ARG A 389 9.30 -25.98 -17.38
CA ARG A 389 9.10 -24.71 -16.66
C ARG A 389 8.66 -24.96 -15.24
N LEU A 390 9.25 -24.21 -14.30
CA LEU A 390 8.85 -24.23 -12.91
C LEU A 390 7.77 -23.17 -12.68
N HIS A 391 6.65 -23.55 -12.08
CA HIS A 391 5.58 -22.64 -11.67
C HIS A 391 4.92 -23.15 -10.39
N LYS A 392 4.87 -22.32 -9.34
CA LYS A 392 4.30 -22.67 -8.02
C LYS A 392 4.84 -24.03 -7.48
N GLU A 393 6.17 -24.19 -7.50
CA GLU A 393 6.88 -25.41 -7.06
C GLU A 393 6.57 -26.70 -7.87
N ARG A 394 5.76 -26.59 -8.92
CA ARG A 394 5.45 -27.68 -9.87
C ARG A 394 6.22 -27.49 -11.17
N ILE A 395 6.64 -28.60 -11.75
CA ILE A 395 7.36 -28.63 -13.02
C ILE A 395 6.39 -29.02 -14.11
N TYR A 396 6.25 -28.15 -15.09
CA TYR A 396 5.41 -28.35 -16.26
C TYR A 396 6.26 -28.68 -17.46
N TYR A 397 5.81 -29.67 -18.23
CA TYR A 397 6.34 -30.06 -19.51
C TYR A 397 5.35 -29.61 -20.60
N CYS A 398 5.82 -28.76 -21.50
CA CYS A 398 4.98 -28.13 -22.50
C CYS A 398 5.74 -27.85 -23.81
N ARG A 399 5.00 -27.78 -24.92
CA ARG A 399 5.54 -27.29 -26.20
C ARG A 399 5.90 -25.82 -26.09
N GLU A 400 6.93 -25.41 -26.82
CA GLU A 400 7.39 -24.02 -26.83
C GLU A 400 6.31 -23.03 -27.31
N ASP A 401 5.44 -23.45 -28.23
CA ASP A 401 4.33 -22.60 -28.72
C ASP A 401 3.26 -22.33 -27.65
N LEU A 402 2.97 -23.35 -26.83
CA LEU A 402 2.06 -23.19 -25.69
C LEU A 402 2.65 -22.25 -24.65
N LEU A 403 3.96 -22.31 -24.45
CA LEU A 403 4.65 -21.39 -23.56
C LEU A 403 4.55 -19.94 -24.05
N LYS A 404 4.75 -19.69 -25.35
CA LYS A 404 4.60 -18.35 -25.94
C LYS A 404 3.19 -17.79 -25.74
N LYS A 405 2.17 -18.62 -25.89
CA LYS A 405 0.76 -18.25 -25.62
C LYS A 405 0.48 -18.03 -24.14
N ALA A 406 1.01 -18.89 -23.27
CA ALA A 406 0.86 -18.76 -21.81
C ALA A 406 1.52 -17.48 -21.29
N ALA A 407 2.59 -17.00 -21.94
CA ALA A 407 3.24 -15.74 -21.60
C ALA A 407 2.38 -14.49 -21.86
N LEU A 408 1.36 -14.59 -22.72
CA LEU A 408 0.43 -13.50 -23.02
C LEU A 408 -0.68 -13.34 -21.97
N ILE A 409 -0.91 -14.36 -21.14
CA ILE A 409 -1.96 -14.36 -20.12
C ILE A 409 -1.40 -13.77 -18.82
N ALA A 410 -2.21 -12.95 -18.14
CA ALA A 410 -1.86 -12.44 -16.82
C ALA A 410 -1.61 -13.61 -15.84
N ARG A 411 -0.62 -13.46 -14.96
CA ARG A 411 -0.09 -14.59 -14.16
C ARG A 411 -0.98 -15.02 -13.00
N GLU A 412 -1.84 -14.12 -12.51
CA GLU A 412 -2.79 -14.40 -11.43
C GLU A 412 -3.91 -15.39 -11.88
N PRO A 413 -4.54 -15.24 -13.05
CA PRO A 413 -5.54 -16.21 -13.54
C PRO A 413 -4.96 -17.48 -14.19
N LEU A 414 -3.64 -17.63 -14.33
CA LEU A 414 -3.06 -18.83 -14.95
C LEU A 414 -3.09 -20.03 -13.99
N LEU A 415 -4.03 -20.94 -14.21
CA LEU A 415 -4.26 -22.13 -13.39
C LEU A 415 -3.17 -23.20 -13.63
N SER A 416 -2.99 -23.62 -14.89
CA SER A 416 -2.04 -24.65 -15.33
C SER A 416 -1.68 -24.44 -16.80
N PHE A 417 -0.53 -24.94 -17.24
CA PHE A 417 -0.13 -24.94 -18.65
C PHE A 417 0.69 -26.20 -18.96
N GLY A 418 0.26 -26.98 -19.95
CA GLY A 418 0.88 -28.27 -20.28
C GLY A 418 0.66 -29.34 -19.22
N THR A 419 1.56 -30.33 -19.18
CA THR A 419 1.46 -31.47 -18.26
C THR A 419 2.36 -31.25 -17.05
N CYS A 420 1.81 -31.35 -15.84
CA CYS A 420 2.60 -31.35 -14.62
C CYS A 420 3.38 -32.67 -14.51
N LEU A 421 4.72 -32.65 -14.50
CA LEU A 421 5.51 -33.87 -14.31
C LEU A 421 5.76 -34.20 -12.84
N GLY A 422 5.74 -33.20 -11.97
CA GLY A 422 6.12 -33.39 -10.58
C GLY A 422 6.14 -32.11 -9.77
N LYS A 423 6.34 -32.27 -8.46
CA LYS A 423 6.44 -31.17 -7.48
C LYS A 423 7.76 -31.25 -6.73
N PHE A 424 8.34 -30.10 -6.41
CA PHE A 424 9.40 -30.02 -5.41
C PHE A 424 8.77 -30.02 -4.01
N THR A 425 9.32 -30.83 -3.12
CA THR A 425 8.96 -30.80 -1.70
C THR A 425 9.63 -29.62 -0.99
N HIS A 426 9.16 -29.24 0.20
CA HIS A 426 9.82 -28.20 1.02
C HIS A 426 11.31 -28.51 1.32
N SER A 427 11.69 -29.79 1.30
CA SER A 427 13.08 -30.26 1.42
C SER A 427 13.85 -30.26 0.09
N LYS A 428 13.34 -29.59 -0.95
CA LYS A 428 13.89 -29.50 -2.32
C LYS A 428 14.08 -30.84 -3.05
N LYS A 429 13.45 -31.93 -2.59
CA LYS A 429 13.45 -33.21 -3.32
C LYS A 429 12.35 -33.20 -4.38
N PHE A 430 12.68 -33.62 -5.60
CA PHE A 430 11.71 -33.74 -6.69
C PHE A 430 10.89 -35.02 -6.56
N HIS A 431 9.57 -34.88 -6.53
CA HIS A 431 8.61 -35.99 -6.53
C HIS A 431 7.86 -36.02 -7.85
N LEU A 432 7.78 -37.19 -8.47
CA LEU A 432 7.16 -37.40 -9.79
C LEU A 432 5.67 -37.65 -9.62
N HIS A 433 4.83 -37.01 -10.43
CA HIS A 433 3.38 -37.22 -10.42
C HIS A 433 2.95 -38.27 -11.45
N ILE A 434 1.78 -38.88 -11.23
CA ILE A 434 1.18 -39.86 -12.14
C ILE A 434 0.93 -39.30 -13.54
N THR A 435 0.70 -37.99 -13.67
CA THR A 435 0.54 -37.28 -14.94
C THR A 435 1.77 -37.35 -15.85
N ALA A 436 2.94 -37.71 -15.32
CA ALA A 436 4.13 -37.99 -16.12
C ALA A 436 4.12 -39.36 -16.81
N LEU A 437 3.21 -40.26 -16.41
CA LEU A 437 3.21 -41.66 -16.82
C LEU A 437 3.07 -41.82 -18.33
N ASP A 438 2.16 -41.09 -18.97
CA ASP A 438 1.92 -41.20 -20.42
C ASP A 438 3.17 -40.84 -21.25
N TYR A 439 3.99 -39.92 -20.74
CA TYR A 439 5.21 -39.48 -21.42
C TYR A 439 6.42 -40.39 -21.13
N LEU A 440 6.46 -41.03 -19.97
CA LEU A 440 7.59 -41.86 -19.54
C LEU A 440 7.41 -43.34 -19.84
N ALA A 441 6.16 -43.84 -19.83
CA ALA A 441 5.83 -45.24 -20.05
C ALA A 441 6.43 -45.80 -21.36
N PRO A 442 6.34 -45.11 -22.53
CA PRO A 442 6.88 -45.62 -23.79
C PRO A 442 8.38 -45.87 -23.74
N TYR A 443 9.12 -45.04 -23.01
CA TYR A 443 10.58 -45.05 -22.94
C TYR A 443 11.13 -45.76 -21.70
N ALA A 444 10.27 -46.36 -20.88
CA ALA A 444 10.64 -47.02 -19.64
C ALA A 444 11.59 -48.19 -19.89
N LYS A 445 12.75 -48.16 -19.24
CA LYS A 445 13.80 -49.19 -19.36
C LYS A 445 13.39 -50.50 -18.69
N TRP A 446 12.77 -50.40 -17.51
CA TRP A 446 12.37 -51.54 -16.69
C TRP A 446 10.85 -51.52 -16.47
N ARG A 447 10.20 -52.66 -16.73
CA ARG A 447 8.75 -52.80 -16.68
C ARG A 447 8.34 -53.99 -15.83
N VAL A 448 7.24 -53.84 -15.10
CA VAL A 448 6.65 -54.90 -14.26
C VAL A 448 5.17 -54.99 -14.57
N TRP A 449 4.71 -56.17 -14.96
CA TRP A 449 3.30 -56.45 -15.22
C TRP A 449 2.67 -57.09 -13.98
N LEU A 450 1.53 -56.56 -13.54
CA LEU A 450 0.77 -57.06 -12.40
C LEU A 450 -0.36 -57.97 -12.84
N LYS A 451 -0.65 -58.98 -12.03
CA LYS A 451 -1.87 -59.79 -12.17
C LYS A 451 -3.09 -58.98 -11.71
N PRO A 452 -4.30 -59.25 -12.24
CA PRO A 452 -5.52 -58.50 -11.91
C PRO A 452 -5.79 -58.34 -10.39
N ASN A 453 -5.52 -59.37 -9.59
CA ASN A 453 -5.71 -59.34 -8.14
C ASN A 453 -4.80 -58.32 -7.42
N ALA A 454 -3.64 -58.00 -8.00
CA ALA A 454 -2.67 -57.07 -7.43
C ALA A 454 -2.77 -55.66 -8.04
N GLU A 455 -3.42 -55.50 -9.20
CA GLU A 455 -3.64 -54.20 -9.84
C GLU A 455 -4.43 -53.27 -8.92
N GLN A 456 -5.57 -53.74 -8.39
CA GLN A 456 -6.38 -52.94 -7.46
C GLN A 456 -5.59 -52.58 -6.20
N GLN A 457 -4.82 -53.52 -5.63
CA GLN A 457 -4.02 -53.27 -4.44
C GLN A 457 -2.96 -52.19 -4.68
N PHE A 458 -2.31 -52.21 -5.85
CA PHE A 458 -1.34 -51.19 -6.26
C PHE A 458 -1.99 -49.83 -6.46
N LEU A 459 -3.17 -49.76 -7.09
CA LEU A 459 -3.93 -48.51 -7.28
C LEU A 459 -4.36 -47.89 -5.95
N TYR A 460 -4.62 -48.70 -4.91
CA TYR A 460 -4.87 -48.22 -3.55
C TYR A 460 -3.60 -47.79 -2.79
N GLY A 461 -2.42 -47.83 -3.43
CA GLY A 461 -1.17 -47.36 -2.87
C GLY A 461 -0.39 -48.42 -2.08
N ASN A 462 -0.73 -49.70 -2.20
CA ASN A 462 0.01 -50.78 -1.55
C ASN A 462 1.23 -51.19 -2.39
N ASN A 463 2.25 -51.72 -1.70
CA ASN A 463 3.41 -52.32 -2.33
C ASN A 463 3.03 -53.63 -3.05
N VAL A 464 3.76 -53.96 -4.11
CA VAL A 464 3.51 -55.17 -4.89
C VAL A 464 4.26 -56.34 -4.28
N LEU A 465 3.50 -57.38 -3.92
CA LEU A 465 4.02 -58.66 -3.46
C LEU A 465 4.40 -59.56 -4.64
N LYS A 466 5.29 -60.52 -4.40
CA LYS A 466 5.71 -61.49 -5.41
C LYS A 466 4.54 -62.27 -6.04
N SER A 467 3.54 -62.63 -5.24
CA SER A 467 2.31 -63.30 -5.70
C SER A 467 1.56 -62.50 -6.77
N GLY A 468 1.62 -61.17 -6.66
CA GLY A 468 0.96 -60.20 -7.54
C GLY A 468 1.73 -59.85 -8.82
N VAL A 469 3.02 -60.17 -8.90
CA VAL A 469 3.82 -59.94 -10.10
C VAL A 469 3.51 -61.03 -11.15
N GLY A 470 3.12 -60.60 -12.35
CA GLY A 470 2.92 -61.46 -13.51
C GLY A 470 4.20 -61.64 -14.32
N ARG A 471 4.75 -60.55 -14.84
CA ARG A 471 5.99 -60.52 -15.64
C ARG A 471 6.89 -59.37 -15.17
N MET A 472 8.19 -59.50 -15.30
CA MET A 472 9.16 -58.45 -14.99
C MET A 472 10.28 -58.48 -16.03
N THR A 473 10.76 -57.31 -16.47
CA THR A 473 11.89 -57.21 -17.38
C THR A 473 13.14 -57.88 -16.79
N GLU A 474 13.80 -58.74 -17.56
CA GLU A 474 15.01 -59.45 -17.12
C GLU A 474 16.20 -58.49 -16.96
N GLY A 475 17.08 -58.75 -15.98
CA GLY A 475 18.26 -57.90 -15.71
C GLY A 475 17.97 -56.68 -14.82
N THR A 476 16.76 -56.57 -14.26
CA THR A 476 16.44 -55.49 -13.32
C THR A 476 17.13 -55.75 -11.97
N GLU A 477 18.00 -54.84 -11.54
CA GLU A 477 18.66 -54.86 -10.23
C GLU A 477 17.71 -54.36 -9.11
N SER A 478 18.15 -54.46 -7.85
CA SER A 478 17.44 -53.84 -6.73
C SER A 478 17.56 -52.30 -6.78
N HIS A 479 16.56 -51.61 -6.23
CA HIS A 479 16.48 -50.16 -6.15
C HIS A 479 16.45 -49.42 -7.50
N GLN A 480 15.97 -50.07 -8.56
CA GLN A 480 15.81 -49.47 -9.88
C GLN A 480 14.38 -48.95 -10.08
N GLY A 481 14.25 -47.85 -10.82
CA GLY A 481 12.96 -47.27 -11.17
C GLY A 481 12.25 -48.14 -12.21
N VAL A 482 11.05 -48.61 -11.88
CA VAL A 482 10.22 -49.44 -12.77
C VAL A 482 8.89 -48.74 -13.06
N VAL A 483 8.41 -48.90 -14.28
CA VAL A 483 7.03 -48.57 -14.63
C VAL A 483 6.19 -49.83 -14.52
N VAL A 484 5.09 -49.72 -13.79
CA VAL A 484 4.17 -50.81 -13.49
C VAL A 484 3.06 -50.80 -14.54
N TYR A 485 2.75 -51.98 -15.09
CA TYR A 485 1.78 -52.22 -16.15
C TYR A 485 0.74 -53.24 -15.69
N SER A 486 -0.45 -53.16 -16.28
CA SER A 486 -1.44 -54.23 -16.27
C SER A 486 -1.03 -55.33 -17.24
N MET A 487 -1.55 -56.55 -17.08
CA MET A 487 -1.42 -57.62 -18.10
C MET A 487 -1.92 -57.21 -19.49
N SER A 488 -2.73 -56.15 -19.57
CA SER A 488 -3.26 -55.56 -20.82
C SER A 488 -2.32 -54.52 -21.46
N ASP A 489 -1.06 -54.41 -21.01
CA ASP A 489 -0.09 -53.38 -21.44
C ASP A 489 -0.51 -51.93 -21.15
N MET A 490 -1.50 -51.73 -20.27
CA MET A 490 -1.84 -50.40 -19.77
C MET A 490 -0.87 -49.97 -18.65
N PRO A 491 -0.24 -48.79 -18.72
CA PRO A 491 0.62 -48.30 -17.64
C PRO A 491 -0.24 -47.89 -16.43
N LEU A 492 0.12 -48.39 -15.25
CA LEU A 492 -0.61 -48.17 -13.99
C LEU A 492 0.09 -47.15 -13.08
N GLY A 493 1.42 -47.08 -13.10
CA GLY A 493 2.17 -46.13 -12.28
C GLY A 493 3.67 -46.40 -12.18
N PHE A 494 4.31 -45.73 -11.22
CA PHE A 494 5.74 -45.79 -10.94
C PHE A 494 6.00 -46.60 -9.67
N GLY A 495 7.06 -47.41 -9.72
CA GLY A 495 7.55 -48.16 -8.58
C GLY A 495 9.07 -48.22 -8.55
N VAL A 496 9.61 -48.73 -7.45
CA VAL A 496 11.04 -49.01 -7.30
C VAL A 496 11.20 -50.47 -6.92
N THR A 497 12.11 -51.19 -7.56
CA THR A 497 12.36 -52.60 -7.22
C THR A 497 12.96 -52.72 -5.81
N ALA A 498 12.38 -53.59 -4.99
CA ALA A 498 12.98 -53.99 -3.70
C ALA A 498 13.96 -55.15 -3.88
N LYS A 499 13.69 -56.03 -4.84
CA LYS A 499 14.49 -57.23 -5.15
C LYS A 499 14.85 -57.26 -6.62
N SER A 500 16.04 -57.76 -6.93
CA SER A 500 16.49 -58.00 -8.31
C SER A 500 15.65 -59.08 -9.00
N THR A 501 15.77 -59.22 -10.32
CA THR A 501 15.09 -60.29 -11.07
C THR A 501 15.49 -61.69 -10.60
N THR A 502 16.76 -61.89 -10.25
CA THR A 502 17.27 -63.18 -9.78
C THR A 502 16.75 -63.51 -8.39
N ASP A 503 16.73 -62.52 -7.49
CA ASP A 503 16.25 -62.70 -6.12
C ASP A 503 14.74 -62.84 -6.06
N CYS A 504 14.03 -62.15 -6.96
CA CYS A 504 12.59 -62.25 -7.14
C CYS A 504 12.15 -63.66 -7.57
N ARG A 505 13.00 -64.44 -8.25
CA ARG A 505 12.72 -65.85 -8.59
C ARG A 505 12.80 -66.78 -7.37
N ARG A 506 13.61 -66.43 -6.37
CA ARG A 506 13.85 -67.22 -5.15
C ARG A 506 13.07 -66.72 -3.93
N ALA A 507 12.36 -65.59 -4.06
CA ALA A 507 11.65 -64.95 -2.97
C ALA A 507 10.29 -65.59 -2.69
N ASP A 508 9.89 -65.57 -1.42
CA ASP A 508 8.56 -66.04 -0.99
C ASP A 508 7.42 -65.26 -1.66
N PRO A 509 6.25 -65.87 -1.88
CA PRO A 509 5.09 -65.20 -2.49
C PRO A 509 4.62 -63.95 -1.76
N THR A 510 4.88 -63.86 -0.45
CA THR A 510 4.55 -62.72 0.41
C THR A 510 5.64 -61.65 0.46
N ALA A 511 6.78 -61.88 -0.19
CA ALA A 511 7.86 -60.91 -0.21
C ALA A 511 7.49 -59.69 -1.09
N ILE A 512 7.86 -58.50 -0.63
CA ILE A 512 7.71 -57.27 -1.40
C ILE A 512 8.75 -57.27 -2.52
N VAL A 513 8.27 -57.07 -3.75
CA VAL A 513 9.11 -57.03 -4.97
C VAL A 513 9.21 -55.62 -5.52
N VAL A 514 8.12 -54.86 -5.51
CA VAL A 514 8.10 -53.46 -5.97
C VAL A 514 7.50 -52.58 -4.89
N LEU A 515 8.26 -51.56 -4.51
CA LEU A 515 7.81 -50.48 -3.65
C LEU A 515 7.03 -49.47 -4.48
N HIS A 516 5.82 -49.15 -4.04
CA HIS A 516 4.99 -48.15 -4.68
C HIS A 516 5.61 -46.75 -4.46
N GLN A 517 5.81 -45.99 -5.55
CA GLN A 517 6.36 -44.62 -5.51
C GLN A 517 5.40 -43.58 -6.08
N CYS A 518 4.21 -43.99 -6.50
CA CYS A 518 3.28 -43.15 -7.23
C CYS A 518 2.40 -42.30 -6.31
N ASP A 519 1.97 -41.14 -6.79
CA ASP A 519 1.04 -40.25 -6.07
C ASP A 519 -0.45 -40.64 -6.33
N LEU A 520 -0.73 -41.94 -6.52
CA LEU A 520 -2.05 -42.47 -6.91
C LEU A 520 -3.12 -42.24 -5.82
N GLY A 521 -2.69 -42.20 -4.55
CA GLY A 521 -3.57 -41.94 -3.40
C GLY A 521 -3.90 -40.47 -3.18
N GLU A 522 -3.07 -39.52 -3.62
CA GLU A 522 -3.40 -38.09 -3.58
C GLU A 522 -4.34 -37.72 -4.74
N TYR A 523 -4.12 -38.26 -5.95
CA TYR A 523 -4.90 -37.90 -7.14
C TYR A 523 -6.41 -38.21 -6.99
N LEU A 524 -6.75 -39.40 -6.46
CA LEU A 524 -8.15 -39.79 -6.20
C LEU A 524 -8.77 -39.11 -4.97
N ARG A 525 -7.96 -38.58 -4.04
CA ARG A 525 -8.44 -37.91 -2.81
C ARG A 525 -8.50 -36.38 -2.94
N SER A 526 -7.78 -35.80 -3.90
CA SER A 526 -7.61 -34.34 -4.07
C SER A 526 -8.14 -33.82 -5.40
N GLU A 527 -9.00 -34.58 -6.08
CA GLU A 527 -9.62 -34.17 -7.36
C GLU A 527 -10.29 -32.78 -7.25
N GLN A 528 -10.90 -32.47 -6.11
CA GLN A 528 -11.51 -31.15 -5.82
C GLN A 528 -10.51 -30.00 -5.60
N THR A 529 -9.23 -30.29 -5.36
CA THR A 529 -8.17 -29.28 -5.09
C THR A 529 -7.25 -29.06 -6.29
N LEU A 530 -7.40 -29.86 -7.35
CA LEU A 530 -6.58 -29.83 -8.57
C LEU A 530 -7.19 -29.00 -9.71
N THR A 531 -8.50 -28.71 -9.66
CA THR A 531 -9.21 -27.70 -10.47
C THR A 531 -9.34 -26.39 -9.72
#